data_AF-A0A9W4DIW2-F1
#
_entry.id   AF-A0A9W4DIW2-F1
#
_cell.length_a   1.000
_cell.length_b   1.000
_cell.length_c   1.000
_cell.angle_alpha   90.00
_cell.angle_beta   90.00
_cell.angle_gamma   90.00
#
_symmetry.space_group_name_H-M   'P 1'
#
loop_
_entity.id
_entity.type
_entity.pdbx_description
1 polymer ?
#
loop_
_entity_poly.entity_id
_entity_poly.type
_entity_poly.pdbx_seq_one_letter_code
_entity_poly.pdbx_strand_id
1 'polypeptide(L)'
;MILCVYALLYAKFKYHDNRPVHGKESDPSLVILVGDSKASFYGAFQAPSDGHFPAADANSDIFSTEEIDGSETTKIVAYCSPTLSSMEIIGSLVRDLPRVSRTQNIISDLTPQSEQECWNMIKKDWYNSLDAASSSGARELVQNIKCSSRDIISLAHRGLLSVTGMYSTWAPKTRSEVPKVNIKQTLFLKELVLPNHIIAVWNENNISRALVWYFGHLHSFKRDTGSTLWWPETNIEENEKNGAFLLSILRHDFKTSEELDIRLRQKSWRKKAVDHFFGAPSCESDDIDKLNQLMAEINHMKMYLPGGTHVLD
;
A
#
# COMPACT_ATOMS: atom_id res chain seq x y z
N MET A 1 -2.16 23.43 14.03
CA MET A 1 -2.98 22.89 12.92
C MET A 1 -2.93 21.40 13.14
N ILE A 2 -4.07 20.71 13.24
CA ILE A 2 -4.05 19.27 13.50
C ILE A 2 -3.63 18.57 12.21
N LEU A 3 -2.61 17.72 12.32
CA LEU A 3 -2.09 16.92 11.23
C LEU A 3 -2.41 15.46 11.49
N CYS A 4 -2.78 14.74 10.43
CA CYS A 4 -3.13 13.33 10.52
C CYS A 4 -2.32 12.50 9.53
N VAL A 5 -2.00 11.27 9.92
CA VAL A 5 -1.44 10.21 9.07
C VAL A 5 -2.40 9.04 9.05
N TYR A 6 -2.47 8.33 7.93
CA TYR A 6 -3.43 7.25 7.73
C TYR A 6 -2.68 5.92 7.68
N ALA A 7 -3.12 4.96 8.47
CA ALA A 7 -2.56 3.63 8.52
C ALA A 7 -3.58 2.62 8.00
N LEU A 8 -3.18 1.79 7.05
CA LEU A 8 -3.96 0.66 6.54
C LEU A 8 -3.28 -0.62 6.93
N LEU A 9 -4.05 -1.56 7.46
CA LEU A 9 -3.54 -2.85 7.93
C LEU A 9 -4.22 -3.97 7.16
N TYR A 10 -3.42 -4.77 6.46
CA TYR A 10 -3.86 -6.06 5.92
C TYR A 10 -3.74 -7.13 7.00
N ALA A 11 -4.88 -7.61 7.50
CA ALA A 11 -4.95 -8.63 8.53
C ALA A 11 -5.25 -10.00 7.90
N LYS A 12 -4.43 -11.00 8.23
CA LYS A 12 -4.61 -12.38 7.74
C LYS A 12 -5.82 -13.00 8.43
N PHE A 13 -6.85 -13.36 7.67
CA PHE A 13 -7.88 -14.25 8.17
C PHE A 13 -7.38 -15.68 8.18
N LYS A 14 -7.44 -16.35 9.33
CA LYS A 14 -7.40 -17.81 9.36
C LYS A 14 -8.70 -18.34 8.73
N TYR A 15 -8.71 -18.53 7.42
CA TYR A 15 -9.76 -19.30 6.77
C TYR A 15 -9.67 -20.73 7.29
N HIS A 16 -10.72 -21.21 7.97
CA HIS A 16 -10.85 -22.59 8.44
C HIS A 16 -11.27 -23.58 7.32
N ASP A 17 -11.19 -23.18 6.04
CA ASP A 17 -11.62 -24.02 4.92
C ASP A 17 -10.45 -24.85 4.36
N ASN A 18 -10.60 -26.17 4.40
CA ASN A 18 -9.60 -27.19 4.01
C ASN A 18 -9.35 -27.28 2.50
N ARG A 19 -9.57 -26.21 1.73
CA ARG A 19 -9.30 -26.20 0.28
C ARG A 19 -7.91 -25.65 0.03
N PRO A 20 -7.06 -26.34 -0.75
CA PRO A 20 -5.76 -25.82 -1.15
C PRO A 20 -5.97 -24.61 -2.07
N VAL A 21 -5.85 -23.40 -1.52
CA VAL A 21 -5.72 -22.19 -2.32
C VAL A 21 -4.31 -22.19 -2.89
N HIS A 22 -4.18 -22.37 -4.21
CA HIS A 22 -2.90 -22.31 -4.92
C HIS A 22 -2.40 -20.86 -5.04
N GLY A 23 -1.93 -20.32 -3.91
CA GLY A 23 -1.21 -19.05 -3.85
C GLY A 23 -0.89 -18.73 -2.40
N LYS A 24 0.40 -18.59 -2.08
CA LYS A 24 0.83 -18.20 -0.74
C LYS A 24 0.37 -16.76 -0.48
N GLU A 25 -0.47 -16.63 0.54
CA GLU A 25 -1.01 -15.37 1.05
C GLU A 25 0.14 -14.46 1.52
N SER A 26 0.08 -13.17 1.16
CA SER A 26 1.12 -12.19 1.53
C SER A 26 1.20 -12.08 3.06
N ASP A 27 2.40 -11.84 3.60
CA ASP A 27 2.52 -11.55 5.02
C ASP A 27 1.73 -10.27 5.36
N PRO A 28 1.06 -10.21 6.53
CA PRO A 28 0.38 -9.03 7.02
C PRO A 28 1.23 -7.77 6.88
N SER A 29 0.65 -6.72 6.30
CA SER A 29 1.36 -5.51 5.93
C SER A 29 0.64 -4.29 6.50
N LEU A 30 1.42 -3.37 7.07
CA LEU A 30 0.98 -2.07 7.55
C LEU A 30 1.46 -1.00 6.56
N VAL A 31 0.55 -0.24 5.95
CA VAL A 31 0.87 0.87 5.06
C VAL A 31 0.55 2.18 5.73
N ILE A 32 1.51 3.11 5.73
CA ILE A 32 1.33 4.47 6.22
C ILE A 32 1.28 5.44 5.03
N LEU A 33 0.24 6.26 5.00
CA LEU A 33 -0.02 7.26 3.98
C LEU A 33 -0.08 8.67 4.58
N VAL A 34 0.61 9.60 3.92
CA VAL A 34 0.45 11.03 4.12
C VAL A 34 0.25 11.69 2.76
N GLY A 35 -0.70 12.60 2.72
CA GLY A 35 -1.01 13.41 1.55
C GLY A 35 -1.64 14.71 1.97
N ASP A 36 -0.84 15.76 1.97
CA ASP A 36 -1.30 17.14 2.08
C ASP A 36 -0.60 18.03 1.04
N SER A 37 -0.91 19.33 1.06
CA SER A 37 -0.35 20.30 0.10
C SER A 37 1.18 20.47 0.18
N LYS A 38 1.83 20.00 1.25
CA LYS A 38 3.24 20.24 1.58
C LYS A 38 4.07 18.95 1.64
N ALA A 39 3.45 17.82 1.96
CA ALA A 39 4.14 16.56 2.15
C ALA A 39 3.32 15.39 1.60
N SER A 40 4.04 14.42 1.05
CA SER A 40 3.50 13.13 0.67
C SER A 40 4.42 12.04 1.19
N PHE A 41 3.84 11.01 1.79
CA PHE A 41 4.59 9.87 2.30
C PHE A 41 3.85 8.59 2.01
N TYR A 42 4.60 7.59 1.60
CA TYR A 42 4.16 6.21 1.47
C TYR A 42 5.24 5.34 2.10
N GLY A 43 4.84 4.46 3.01
CA GLY A 43 5.72 3.44 3.55
C GLY A 43 4.95 2.17 3.87
N ALA A 44 5.55 1.03 3.55
CA ALA A 44 5.02 -0.28 3.91
C ALA A 44 5.93 -0.95 4.94
N PHE A 45 5.32 -1.48 5.99
CA PHE A 45 5.96 -2.07 7.15
C PHE A 45 5.36 -3.44 7.43
N GLN A 46 6.14 -4.32 8.06
CA GLN A 46 5.59 -5.56 8.58
C GLN A 46 4.50 -5.20 9.61
N ALA A 47 3.35 -5.85 9.52
CA ALA A 47 2.32 -5.65 10.51
C ALA A 47 2.78 -6.15 11.89
N PRO A 48 2.31 -5.51 12.98
CA PRO A 48 2.43 -6.05 14.33
C PRO A 48 1.89 -7.49 14.42
N SER A 49 2.56 -8.34 15.21
CA SER A 49 2.24 -9.77 15.31
C SER A 49 0.89 -10.06 15.98
N ASP A 50 0.38 -9.10 16.75
CA ASP A 50 -0.95 -9.16 17.37
C ASP A 50 -2.08 -8.82 16.40
N GLY A 51 -1.76 -8.34 15.19
CA GLY A 51 -2.74 -7.99 14.17
C GLY A 51 -3.48 -6.68 14.44
N HIS A 52 -2.97 -5.85 15.35
CA HIS A 52 -3.51 -4.54 15.68
C HIS A 52 -2.65 -3.41 15.12
N PHE A 53 -3.21 -2.21 15.06
CA PHE A 53 -2.43 -1.05 14.72
C PHE A 53 -1.47 -0.65 15.86
N PRO A 54 -0.29 -0.06 15.55
CA PRO A 54 0.64 0.39 16.58
C PRO A 54 -0.01 1.39 17.54
N ALA A 55 0.05 1.11 18.84
CA ALA A 55 -0.42 2.06 19.84
C ALA A 55 0.49 3.29 19.85
N ALA A 56 -0.11 4.48 19.94
CA ALA A 56 0.63 5.69 20.25
C ALA A 56 1.19 5.62 21.69
N ASP A 57 2.34 6.25 21.94
CA ASP A 57 2.85 6.40 23.30
C ASP A 57 1.82 7.18 24.13
N ALA A 58 1.48 6.69 25.33
CA ALA A 58 0.53 7.32 26.22
C ALA A 58 0.91 8.77 26.61
N ASN A 59 2.20 9.12 26.51
CA ASN A 59 2.71 10.47 26.75
C ASN A 59 2.84 11.31 25.47
N SER A 60 2.47 10.76 24.31
CA SER A 60 2.47 11.50 23.05
C SER A 60 1.13 12.21 22.84
N ASP A 61 1.16 13.38 22.21
CA ASP A 61 -0.05 14.10 21.77
C ASP A 61 -0.64 13.48 20.50
N ILE A 62 -0.67 12.15 20.39
CA ILE A 62 -1.17 11.41 19.23
C ILE A 62 -2.47 10.70 19.61
N PHE A 63 -3.49 10.96 18.82
CA PHE A 63 -4.85 10.44 19.01
C PHE A 63 -5.24 9.65 17.77
N SER A 64 -5.87 8.49 17.93
CA SER A 64 -6.21 7.61 16.82
C SER A 64 -7.71 7.40 16.74
N THR A 65 -8.27 7.39 15.54
CA THR A 65 -9.64 6.90 15.32
C THR A 65 -9.81 5.46 15.82
N GLU A 66 -11.05 5.07 16.13
CA GLU A 66 -11.38 3.73 16.59
C GLU A 66 -10.99 2.69 15.54
N GLU A 67 -10.22 1.68 15.96
CA GLU A 67 -10.01 0.48 15.16
C GLU A 67 -11.32 -0.32 15.12
N ILE A 68 -11.88 -0.51 13.92
CA ILE A 68 -13.08 -1.32 13.78
C ILE A 68 -12.70 -2.79 13.78
N ASP A 69 -13.21 -3.52 14.78
CA ASP A 69 -13.18 -4.98 14.79
C ASP A 69 -14.24 -5.52 13.82
N GLY A 70 -13.81 -6.28 12.81
CA GLY A 70 -14.70 -6.78 11.75
C GLY A 70 -14.04 -7.82 10.85
N SER A 71 -14.85 -8.46 9.98
CA SER A 71 -14.42 -9.51 9.04
C SER A 71 -13.69 -8.98 7.79
N GLU A 72 -13.30 -7.72 7.77
CA GLU A 72 -12.67 -7.07 6.62
C GLU A 72 -11.18 -7.40 6.56
N THR A 73 -10.70 -7.79 5.38
CA THR A 73 -9.29 -8.17 5.16
C THR A 73 -8.35 -6.98 5.31
N THR A 74 -8.88 -5.76 5.15
CA THR A 74 -8.15 -4.51 5.32
C THR A 74 -8.86 -3.59 6.28
N LYS A 75 -8.15 -3.10 7.29
CA LYS A 75 -8.62 -2.08 8.23
C LYS A 75 -7.92 -0.75 7.98
N ILE A 76 -8.48 0.35 8.50
CA ILE A 76 -7.87 1.67 8.43
C ILE A 76 -8.06 2.47 9.73
N VAL A 77 -7.01 3.17 10.17
CA VAL A 77 -7.05 4.15 11.27
C VAL A 77 -6.29 5.42 10.91
N ALA A 78 -6.64 6.54 11.53
CA ALA A 78 -6.01 7.83 11.33
C ALA A 78 -5.44 8.29 12.67
N TYR A 79 -4.15 8.63 12.67
CA TYR A 79 -3.45 9.17 13.82
C TYR A 79 -3.26 10.66 13.63
N CYS A 80 -3.80 11.45 14.55
CA CYS A 80 -3.81 12.89 14.49
C CYS A 80 -3.09 13.50 15.69
N SER A 81 -2.34 14.58 15.46
CA SER A 81 -1.70 15.35 16.53
C SER A 81 -1.88 16.86 16.32
N PRO A 82 -2.11 17.62 17.40
CA PRO A 82 -2.14 19.09 17.33
C PRO A 82 -0.74 19.72 17.37
N THR A 83 0.26 19.00 17.88
CA THR A 83 1.61 19.50 18.18
C THR A 83 2.69 18.87 17.30
N LEU A 84 2.50 17.62 16.88
CA LEU A 84 3.49 16.89 16.06
C LEU A 84 3.24 17.07 14.56
N SER A 85 4.34 17.11 13.80
CA SER A 85 4.33 16.98 12.35
C SER A 85 4.00 15.56 11.91
N SER A 86 3.54 15.39 10.68
CA SER A 86 3.25 14.05 10.12
C SER A 86 4.46 13.10 10.19
N MET A 87 5.68 13.61 10.01
CA MET A 87 6.89 12.79 10.10
C MET A 87 7.24 12.39 11.53
N GLU A 88 6.96 13.23 12.52
CA GLU A 88 7.11 12.88 13.94
C GLU A 88 6.09 11.83 14.36
N ILE A 89 4.84 11.95 13.88
CA ILE A 89 3.80 10.91 14.10
C ILE A 89 4.28 9.58 13.49
N ILE A 90 4.73 9.57 12.22
CA ILE A 90 5.28 8.37 11.57
C ILE A 90 6.43 7.79 12.40
N GLY A 91 7.41 8.61 12.77
CA GLY A 91 8.58 8.19 13.53
C GLY A 91 8.25 7.66 14.93
N SER A 92 7.07 7.98 15.47
CA SER A 92 6.55 7.37 16.69
C SER A 92 5.91 6.01 16.42
N LEU A 93 5.13 5.88 15.33
CA LEU A 93 4.34 4.68 15.05
C LEU A 93 5.14 3.50 14.52
N VAL A 94 6.14 3.76 13.67
CA VAL A 94 6.86 2.69 12.92
C VAL A 94 8.32 2.55 13.32
N ARG A 95 8.73 3.13 14.45
CA ARG A 95 10.12 3.15 14.92
C ARG A 95 10.75 1.77 14.95
N ASP A 96 10.01 0.80 15.50
CA ASP A 96 10.47 -0.56 15.74
C ASP A 96 9.88 -1.56 14.72
N LEU A 97 9.21 -1.06 13.69
CA LEU A 97 8.62 -1.89 12.65
C LEU A 97 9.58 -2.01 11.45
N PRO A 98 9.98 -3.23 11.07
CA PRO A 98 10.74 -3.43 9.86
C PRO A 98 9.93 -2.95 8.66
N ARG A 99 10.57 -2.22 7.75
CA ARG A 99 9.98 -1.98 6.43
C ARG A 99 9.76 -3.31 5.72
N VAL A 100 8.67 -3.42 4.96
CA VAL A 100 8.51 -4.52 4.00
C VAL A 100 9.63 -4.34 2.98
N SER A 101 10.65 -5.18 3.09
CA SER A 101 11.79 -5.10 2.19
C SER A 101 11.42 -5.71 0.85
N ARG A 102 11.88 -5.08 -0.23
CA ARG A 102 11.93 -5.67 -1.59
C ARG A 102 12.59 -7.05 -1.64
N THR A 103 13.33 -7.43 -0.61
CA THR A 103 14.16 -8.64 -0.59
C THR A 103 14.04 -9.42 0.72
N GLN A 104 12.92 -9.33 1.44
CA GLN A 104 12.77 -10.16 2.65
C GLN A 104 12.71 -11.65 2.27
N ASN A 105 13.89 -12.27 2.26
CA ASN A 105 14.24 -13.67 2.51
C ASN A 105 13.23 -14.74 2.06
N ILE A 106 12.70 -14.62 0.85
CA ILE A 106 12.14 -15.76 0.16
C ILE A 106 13.32 -16.47 -0.52
N ILE A 107 14.23 -17.06 0.25
CA ILE A 107 14.74 -18.40 -0.05
C ILE A 107 14.31 -19.19 1.18
N SER A 108 13.00 -19.24 1.39
CA SER A 108 12.40 -19.94 2.52
C SER A 108 11.43 -20.93 1.90
N ASP A 109 11.86 -22.20 1.77
CA ASP A 109 11.17 -23.52 1.70
C ASP A 109 9.69 -23.65 1.27
N LEU A 110 9.10 -22.60 0.70
CA LEU A 110 7.67 -22.38 0.47
C LEU A 110 7.43 -21.63 -0.86
N THR A 111 8.47 -21.46 -1.68
CA THR A 111 8.29 -21.02 -3.08
C THR A 111 7.47 -22.07 -3.80
N PRO A 112 6.39 -21.70 -4.52
CA PRO A 112 5.68 -22.66 -5.35
C PRO A 112 6.66 -23.41 -6.24
N GLN A 113 6.46 -24.73 -6.38
CA GLN A 113 7.34 -25.55 -7.20
C GLN A 113 7.49 -24.98 -8.63
N SER A 114 6.40 -24.43 -9.19
CA SER A 114 6.40 -23.74 -10.50
C SER A 114 7.38 -22.57 -10.55
N GLU A 115 7.41 -21.74 -9.50
CA GLU A 115 8.28 -20.58 -9.42
C GLU A 115 9.75 -20.98 -9.29
N GLN A 116 10.02 -22.03 -8.49
CA GLN A 116 11.38 -22.57 -8.34
C GLN A 116 11.89 -23.21 -9.64
N GLU A 117 11.04 -23.96 -10.34
CA GLU A 117 11.34 -24.53 -11.66
C GLU A 117 11.61 -23.42 -12.68
N CYS A 118 10.76 -22.39 -12.70
CA CYS A 118 10.96 -21.22 -13.55
C CYS A 118 12.30 -20.52 -13.26
N TRP A 119 12.62 -20.28 -11.98
CA TRP A 119 13.89 -19.69 -11.58
C TRP A 119 15.10 -20.52 -12.02
N ASN A 120 15.06 -21.84 -11.82
CA ASN A 120 16.14 -22.73 -12.23
C ASN A 120 16.39 -22.67 -13.74
N MET A 121 15.32 -22.57 -14.55
CA MET A 121 15.43 -22.41 -15.99
C MET A 121 16.04 -21.06 -16.38
N ILE A 122 15.53 -19.96 -15.84
CA ILE A 122 16.05 -18.61 -16.09
C ILE A 122 17.53 -18.52 -15.71
N LYS A 123 17.89 -19.06 -14.54
CA LYS A 123 19.27 -19.09 -14.05
C LYS A 123 20.20 -19.86 -14.99
N LYS A 124 19.76 -21.03 -15.48
CA LYS A 124 20.52 -21.84 -16.45
C LYS A 124 20.73 -21.09 -17.76
N ASP A 125 19.67 -20.52 -18.32
CA ASP A 125 19.73 -19.78 -19.59
C ASP A 125 20.60 -18.53 -19.47
N TRP A 126 20.54 -17.85 -18.33
CA TRP A 126 21.37 -16.70 -18.03
C TRP A 126 22.87 -17.07 -17.97
N TYR A 127 23.26 -18.10 -17.23
CA TYR A 127 24.68 -18.52 -17.18
C TYR A 127 25.20 -18.97 -18.54
N ASN A 128 24.43 -19.77 -19.27
CA ASN A 128 24.79 -20.15 -20.64
C ASN A 128 24.98 -18.92 -21.54
N SER A 129 24.17 -17.87 -21.34
CA SER A 129 24.28 -16.63 -22.11
C SER A 129 25.52 -15.82 -21.74
N LEU A 130 25.99 -15.90 -20.50
CA LEU A 130 27.22 -15.26 -20.04
C LEU A 130 28.45 -16.01 -20.57
N ASP A 131 28.45 -17.34 -20.51
CA ASP A 131 29.55 -18.18 -21.01
C ASP A 131 29.73 -18.09 -22.53
N ALA A 132 28.63 -17.85 -23.27
CA ALA A 132 28.67 -17.66 -24.72
C ALA A 132 29.01 -16.22 -25.15
N ALA A 133 29.06 -15.26 -24.21
CA ALA A 133 29.20 -13.84 -24.51
C ALA A 133 30.63 -13.33 -24.28
N SER A 134 31.51 -13.54 -25.25
CA SER A 134 32.76 -12.77 -25.41
C SER A 134 32.52 -11.33 -25.90
N SER A 135 31.28 -10.82 -25.89
CA SER A 135 30.93 -9.48 -26.36
C SER A 135 29.70 -8.92 -25.64
N SER A 136 29.99 -8.03 -24.68
CA SER A 136 29.16 -6.94 -24.14
C SER A 136 27.71 -7.21 -23.75
N GLY A 137 27.49 -7.33 -22.43
CA GLY A 137 26.23 -6.99 -21.76
C GLY A 137 25.30 -8.18 -21.45
N ALA A 138 24.75 -8.19 -20.23
CA ALA A 138 23.71 -9.15 -19.82
C ALA A 138 22.58 -9.18 -20.85
N ARG A 139 22.46 -10.31 -21.57
CA ARG A 139 21.43 -10.51 -22.59
C ARG A 139 20.05 -10.53 -21.93
N GLU A 140 19.10 -9.85 -22.58
CA GLU A 140 17.69 -9.98 -22.25
C GLU A 140 17.22 -11.38 -22.65
N LEU A 141 16.66 -12.10 -21.68
CA LEU A 141 16.03 -13.39 -21.86
C LEU A 141 14.57 -13.20 -22.24
N VAL A 142 14.08 -14.05 -23.12
CA VAL A 142 12.67 -14.12 -23.45
C VAL A 142 11.99 -15.08 -22.48
N GLN A 143 10.79 -14.74 -22.00
CA GLN A 143 9.97 -15.64 -21.19
C GLN A 143 9.86 -17.03 -21.83
N ASN A 144 10.28 -18.04 -21.06
CA ASN A 144 10.02 -19.44 -21.40
C ASN A 144 8.53 -19.75 -21.20
N ILE A 145 7.92 -20.54 -22.09
CA ILE A 145 6.50 -20.89 -21.99
C ILE A 145 6.13 -21.63 -20.70
N LYS A 146 7.10 -22.29 -20.06
CA LYS A 146 6.92 -22.97 -18.76
C LYS A 146 6.89 -22.01 -17.56
N CYS A 147 7.41 -20.80 -17.73
CA CYS A 147 7.33 -19.74 -16.72
C CYS A 147 6.04 -18.96 -16.93
N SER A 148 5.12 -19.01 -15.96
CA SER A 148 3.97 -18.12 -15.98
C SER A 148 4.42 -16.67 -15.79
N SER A 149 3.64 -15.72 -16.30
CA SER A 149 3.92 -14.30 -16.07
C SER A 149 3.87 -13.94 -14.58
N ARG A 150 3.02 -14.64 -13.80
CA ARG A 150 2.99 -14.55 -12.34
C ARG A 150 4.33 -14.94 -11.71
N ASP A 151 4.90 -16.08 -12.08
CA ASP A 151 6.18 -16.54 -11.52
C ASP A 151 7.30 -15.53 -11.81
N ILE A 152 7.35 -14.99 -13.04
CA ILE A 152 8.35 -13.98 -13.42
C ILE A 152 8.21 -12.71 -12.59
N ILE A 153 6.98 -12.20 -12.45
CA ILE A 153 6.70 -11.00 -11.64
C ILE A 153 7.07 -11.25 -10.18
N SER A 154 6.70 -12.40 -9.62
CA SER A 154 7.05 -12.78 -8.25
C SER A 154 8.57 -12.85 -8.02
N LEU A 155 9.31 -13.46 -8.95
CA LEU A 155 10.78 -13.47 -8.92
C LEU A 155 11.38 -12.06 -9.01
N ALA A 156 10.76 -11.16 -9.77
CA ALA A 156 11.18 -9.77 -9.86
C ALA A 156 10.95 -9.00 -8.56
N HIS A 157 9.80 -9.21 -7.92
CA HIS A 157 9.50 -8.65 -6.59
C HIS A 157 10.43 -9.19 -5.49
N ARG A 158 10.99 -10.40 -5.67
CA ARG A 158 12.06 -10.97 -4.81
C ARG A 158 13.46 -10.43 -5.15
N GLY A 159 13.60 -9.60 -6.17
CA GLY A 159 14.88 -9.06 -6.63
C GLY A 159 15.79 -10.07 -7.33
N LEU A 160 15.26 -11.23 -7.74
CA LEU A 160 16.05 -12.28 -8.40
C LEU A 160 16.25 -12.03 -9.90
N LEU A 161 15.39 -11.22 -10.51
CA LEU A 161 15.47 -10.82 -11.91
C LEU A 161 14.91 -9.40 -12.10
N SER A 162 15.06 -8.86 -13.30
CA SER A 162 14.43 -7.60 -13.72
C SER A 162 13.47 -7.87 -14.88
N VAL A 163 12.28 -7.28 -14.85
CA VAL A 163 11.34 -7.34 -15.97
C VAL A 163 11.63 -6.22 -16.95
N THR A 164 11.57 -6.54 -18.24
CA THR A 164 11.74 -5.57 -19.34
C THR A 164 10.55 -5.59 -20.30
N GLY A 165 10.54 -4.68 -21.27
CA GLY A 165 9.45 -4.55 -22.24
C GLY A 165 8.19 -3.91 -21.67
N MET A 166 7.04 -4.27 -22.25
CA MET A 166 5.72 -3.68 -21.97
C MET A 166 5.29 -3.81 -20.51
N TYR A 167 5.68 -4.90 -19.84
CA TYR A 167 5.29 -5.19 -18.46
C TYR A 167 6.34 -4.74 -17.42
N SER A 168 7.34 -3.97 -17.82
CA SER A 168 8.39 -3.47 -16.90
C SER A 168 7.83 -2.63 -15.74
N THR A 169 6.67 -1.97 -15.92
CA THR A 169 6.01 -1.17 -14.89
C THR A 169 5.31 -2.00 -13.81
N TRP A 170 5.16 -3.31 -14.01
CA TRP A 170 4.54 -4.23 -13.05
C TRP A 170 5.52 -4.79 -12.02
N ALA A 171 6.82 -4.55 -12.20
CA ALA A 171 7.86 -5.02 -11.31
C ALA A 171 8.71 -3.85 -10.79
N PRO A 172 9.29 -3.98 -9.59
CA PRO A 172 10.29 -3.05 -9.10
C PRO A 172 11.52 -3.04 -10.03
N LYS A 173 12.22 -1.90 -10.14
CA LYS A 173 13.51 -1.89 -10.84
C LYS A 173 14.59 -2.50 -9.95
N THR A 174 15.35 -3.43 -10.52
CA THR A 174 16.49 -4.04 -9.85
C THR A 174 17.77 -3.25 -10.15
N ARG A 175 18.55 -2.93 -9.11
CA ARG A 175 19.85 -2.23 -9.23
C ARG A 175 21.05 -3.18 -9.36
N SER A 176 20.83 -4.47 -9.12
CA SER A 176 21.84 -5.52 -9.20
C SER A 176 21.95 -6.08 -10.61
N GLU A 177 23.10 -6.66 -10.93
CA GLU A 177 23.30 -7.42 -12.16
C GLU A 177 22.56 -8.77 -12.04
N VAL A 178 21.30 -8.75 -12.46
CA VAL A 178 20.39 -9.91 -12.44
C VAL A 178 19.93 -10.24 -13.86
N PRO A 179 19.43 -11.46 -14.13
CA PRO A 179 18.78 -11.77 -15.39
C PRO A 179 17.71 -10.74 -15.74
N LYS A 180 17.70 -10.27 -16.99
CA LYS A 180 16.63 -9.42 -17.53
C LYS A 180 15.68 -10.30 -18.31
N VAL A 181 14.38 -10.26 -18.00
CA VAL A 181 13.38 -11.13 -18.63
C VAL A 181 12.25 -10.30 -19.24
N ASN A 182 11.99 -10.53 -20.52
CA ASN A 182 10.90 -9.92 -21.26
C ASN A 182 9.67 -10.86 -21.28
N ILE A 183 8.58 -10.43 -20.65
CA ILE A 183 7.32 -11.16 -20.57
C ILE A 183 6.59 -11.04 -21.91
N LYS A 184 6.32 -12.18 -22.56
CA LYS A 184 5.60 -12.26 -23.84
C LYS A 184 4.13 -12.59 -23.70
N GLN A 185 3.78 -13.36 -22.67
CA GLN A 185 2.40 -13.75 -22.42
C GLN A 185 1.63 -12.56 -21.85
N THR A 186 0.35 -12.47 -22.20
CA THR A 186 -0.54 -11.47 -21.62
C THR A 186 -0.57 -11.62 -20.09
N LEU A 187 -0.41 -10.51 -19.38
CA LEU A 187 -0.45 -10.47 -17.92
C LEU A 187 -1.82 -9.99 -17.44
N PHE A 188 -2.50 -10.81 -16.64
CA PHE A 188 -3.79 -10.47 -16.04
C PHE A 188 -3.64 -10.20 -14.54
N LEU A 189 -4.18 -9.08 -14.05
CA LEU A 189 -4.08 -8.70 -12.62
C LEU A 189 -4.66 -9.76 -11.69
N LYS A 190 -5.75 -10.42 -12.09
CA LYS A 190 -6.40 -11.50 -11.33
C LYS A 190 -5.52 -12.74 -11.10
N GLU A 191 -4.48 -12.92 -11.90
CA GLU A 191 -3.50 -14.01 -11.71
C GLU A 191 -2.42 -13.62 -10.69
N LEU A 192 -2.29 -12.33 -10.40
CA LEU A 192 -1.29 -11.77 -9.49
C LEU A 192 -1.88 -11.39 -8.12
N VAL A 193 -3.19 -11.12 -8.05
CA VAL A 193 -3.88 -10.61 -6.87
C VAL A 193 -4.94 -11.62 -6.42
N LEU A 194 -4.86 -12.03 -5.16
CA LEU A 194 -5.86 -12.90 -4.55
C LEU A 194 -7.16 -12.12 -4.29
N PRO A 195 -8.35 -12.76 -4.30
CA PRO A 195 -9.61 -12.06 -4.06
C PRO A 195 -9.64 -11.27 -2.73
N ASN A 196 -9.04 -11.81 -1.67
CA ASN A 196 -8.95 -11.17 -0.35
C ASN A 196 -7.94 -10.00 -0.29
N HIS A 197 -7.13 -9.82 -1.33
CA HIS A 197 -6.23 -8.68 -1.49
C HIS A 197 -6.90 -7.51 -2.22
N ILE A 198 -8.12 -7.68 -2.76
CA ILE A 198 -8.84 -6.60 -3.43
C ILE A 198 -9.61 -5.82 -2.37
N ILE A 199 -9.28 -4.53 -2.23
CA ILE A 199 -10.01 -3.62 -1.33
C ILE A 199 -11.25 -3.11 -2.03
N ALA A 200 -11.10 -2.65 -3.28
CA ALA A 200 -12.20 -2.04 -4.02
C ALA A 200 -11.98 -2.13 -5.53
N VAL A 201 -13.09 -2.19 -6.27
CA VAL A 201 -13.13 -1.94 -7.72
C VAL A 201 -14.25 -0.95 -7.99
N TRP A 202 -13.95 0.13 -8.72
CA TRP A 202 -14.90 1.20 -9.02
C TRP A 202 -14.69 1.74 -10.44
N ASN A 203 -15.68 2.47 -10.95
CA ASN A 203 -15.63 3.10 -12.27
C ASN A 203 -15.73 4.62 -12.13
N GLU A 204 -14.91 5.34 -12.88
CA GLU A 204 -14.95 6.80 -12.97
C GLU A 204 -14.61 7.20 -14.41
N ASN A 205 -15.45 8.01 -15.06
CA ASN A 205 -15.15 8.59 -16.39
C ASN A 205 -14.69 7.57 -17.46
N ASN A 206 -15.38 6.42 -17.59
CA ASN A 206 -15.03 5.31 -18.48
C ASN A 206 -13.70 4.60 -18.14
N ILE A 207 -13.16 4.80 -16.95
CA ILE A 207 -11.98 4.10 -16.44
C ILE A 207 -12.44 3.25 -15.26
N SER A 208 -12.15 1.94 -15.30
CA SER A 208 -12.27 1.10 -14.11
C SER A 208 -10.96 1.18 -13.33
N ARG A 209 -11.07 1.32 -12.01
CA ARG A 209 -9.94 1.29 -11.08
C ARG A 209 -10.10 0.17 -10.07
N ALA A 210 -8.97 -0.31 -9.58
CA ALA A 210 -8.89 -1.28 -8.52
C ALA A 210 -7.87 -0.81 -7.49
N LEU A 211 -8.20 -0.97 -6.21
CA LEU A 211 -7.29 -0.74 -5.09
C LEU A 211 -7.01 -2.11 -4.49
N VAL A 212 -5.74 -2.51 -4.47
CA VAL A 212 -5.33 -3.88 -4.15
C VAL A 212 -4.06 -3.92 -3.33
N TRP A 213 -3.93 -4.98 -2.52
CA TRP A 213 -2.67 -5.44 -1.96
C TRP A 213 -1.89 -6.24 -3.00
N TYR A 214 -0.83 -5.65 -3.51
CA TYR A 214 0.04 -6.22 -4.52
C TYR A 214 1.43 -6.39 -3.94
N PHE A 215 1.83 -7.65 -3.72
CA PHE A 215 3.12 -8.03 -3.10
C PHE A 215 3.40 -7.35 -1.75
N GLY A 216 2.38 -7.22 -0.89
CA GLY A 216 2.50 -6.59 0.44
C GLY A 216 2.40 -5.06 0.42
N HIS A 217 2.24 -4.47 -0.77
CA HIS A 217 2.13 -3.04 -0.95
C HIS A 217 0.73 -2.65 -1.44
N LEU A 218 0.23 -1.52 -0.95
CA LEU A 218 -1.02 -0.96 -1.45
C LEU A 218 -0.79 -0.26 -2.79
N HIS A 219 -1.53 -0.67 -3.82
CA HIS A 219 -1.42 -0.13 -5.18
C HIS A 219 -2.78 0.08 -5.83
N SER A 220 -2.84 1.08 -6.71
CA SER A 220 -3.98 1.28 -7.60
C SER A 220 -3.65 0.86 -9.02
N PHE A 221 -4.59 0.18 -9.65
CA PHE A 221 -4.54 -0.20 -11.05
C PHE A 221 -5.73 0.40 -11.78
N LYS A 222 -5.57 0.65 -13.08
CA LYS A 222 -6.65 1.12 -13.94
C LYS A 222 -6.74 0.35 -15.23
N ARG A 223 -7.93 0.37 -15.83
CA ARG A 223 -8.18 -0.07 -17.19
C ARG A 223 -9.23 0.82 -17.84
N ASP A 224 -9.19 0.94 -19.15
CA ASP A 224 -10.31 1.51 -19.89
C ASP A 224 -11.53 0.58 -19.79
N THR A 225 -12.72 1.14 -19.74
CA THR A 225 -13.96 0.37 -19.71
C THR A 225 -14.06 -0.49 -20.97
N GLY A 226 -14.26 -1.81 -20.80
CA GLY A 226 -14.27 -2.79 -21.88
C GLY A 226 -12.91 -3.43 -22.19
N SER A 227 -11.81 -2.89 -21.66
CA SER A 227 -10.51 -3.58 -21.67
C SER A 227 -10.48 -4.69 -20.61
N THR A 228 -9.72 -5.76 -20.85
CA THR A 228 -9.38 -6.77 -19.83
C THR A 228 -8.00 -6.53 -19.21
N LEU A 229 -7.24 -5.57 -19.74
CA LEU A 229 -5.88 -5.28 -19.33
C LEU A 229 -5.85 -4.13 -18.34
N TRP A 230 -5.43 -4.46 -17.13
CA TRP A 230 -5.13 -3.53 -16.05
C TRP A 230 -3.72 -2.96 -16.22
N TRP A 231 -3.47 -1.76 -15.70
CA TRP A 231 -2.16 -1.13 -15.67
C TRP A 231 -1.93 -0.46 -14.32
N PRO A 232 -0.73 -0.56 -13.72
CA PRO A 232 -0.41 0.17 -12.51
C PRO A 232 -0.62 1.68 -12.73
N GLU A 233 -1.42 2.31 -11.86
CA GLU A 233 -1.55 3.76 -11.79
C GLU A 233 -0.57 4.34 -10.77
N THR A 234 -0.39 3.65 -9.64
CA THR A 234 0.71 3.91 -8.70
C THR A 234 2.03 3.37 -9.24
N ASN A 235 3.14 4.00 -8.85
CA ASN A 235 4.46 3.42 -9.08
C ASN A 235 4.60 2.16 -8.20
N ILE A 236 4.97 1.01 -8.79
CA ILE A 236 5.18 -0.24 -8.05
C ILE A 236 6.37 -0.14 -7.08
N GLU A 237 7.28 0.80 -7.30
CA GLU A 237 8.30 1.16 -6.32
C GLU A 237 7.71 1.99 -5.17
N GLU A 238 8.27 1.84 -3.96
CA GLU A 238 7.99 2.70 -2.82
C GLU A 238 8.33 4.16 -3.21
N ASN A 239 7.30 4.93 -3.55
CA ASN A 239 7.43 6.31 -4.02
C ASN A 239 6.56 7.20 -3.16
N GLU A 240 7.16 8.25 -2.61
CA GLU A 240 6.45 9.22 -1.75
C GLU A 240 5.18 9.76 -2.41
N LYS A 241 5.19 9.97 -3.74
CA LYS A 241 4.02 10.46 -4.49
C LYS A 241 2.82 9.49 -4.46
N ASN A 242 3.06 8.20 -4.23
CA ASN A 242 1.96 7.24 -4.05
C ASN A 242 1.13 7.60 -2.82
N GLY A 243 1.72 8.21 -1.79
CA GLY A 243 1.05 8.55 -0.53
C GLY A 243 -0.14 9.47 -0.74
N ALA A 244 0.08 10.60 -1.41
CA ALA A 244 -0.95 11.58 -1.69
C ALA A 244 -1.98 11.04 -2.68
N PHE A 245 -1.53 10.30 -3.70
CA PHE A 245 -2.43 9.70 -4.67
C PHE A 245 -3.38 8.69 -4.03
N LEU A 246 -2.85 7.73 -3.26
CA LEU A 246 -3.66 6.71 -2.58
C LEU A 246 -4.57 7.34 -1.54
N LEU A 247 -4.07 8.31 -0.76
CA LEU A 247 -4.90 9.02 0.20
C LEU A 247 -6.02 9.82 -0.48
N SER A 248 -5.78 10.35 -1.68
CA SER A 248 -6.81 11.03 -2.47
C SER A 248 -7.95 10.09 -2.87
N ILE A 249 -7.63 8.84 -3.26
CA ILE A 249 -8.64 7.81 -3.54
C ILE A 249 -9.48 7.54 -2.28
N LEU A 250 -8.82 7.28 -1.15
CA LEU A 250 -9.52 6.99 0.12
C LEU A 250 -10.43 8.15 0.54
N ARG A 251 -9.97 9.39 0.39
CA ARG A 251 -10.72 10.59 0.80
C ARG A 251 -11.83 10.97 -0.18
N HIS A 252 -11.55 10.97 -1.48
CA HIS A 252 -12.47 11.50 -2.48
C HIS A 252 -13.41 10.43 -3.05
N ASP A 253 -12.87 9.26 -3.41
CA ASP A 253 -13.66 8.21 -4.03
C ASP A 253 -14.43 7.41 -2.99
N PHE A 254 -13.81 7.12 -1.84
CA PHE A 254 -14.41 6.27 -0.80
C PHE A 254 -14.94 7.03 0.40
N LYS A 255 -14.62 8.33 0.51
CA LYS A 255 -15.06 9.18 1.63
C LYS A 255 -14.70 8.61 3.00
N THR A 256 -13.63 7.83 3.09
CA THR A 256 -13.23 7.05 4.27
C THR A 256 -13.00 7.92 5.51
N SER A 257 -12.59 9.18 5.33
CA SER A 257 -12.36 10.13 6.42
C SER A 257 -13.26 11.37 6.37
N GLU A 258 -14.42 11.32 5.71
CA GLU A 258 -15.28 12.49 5.50
C GLU A 258 -15.69 13.16 6.83
N GLU A 259 -16.10 12.38 7.84
CA GLU A 259 -16.47 12.91 9.17
C GLU A 259 -15.27 13.59 9.86
N LEU A 260 -14.11 12.92 9.85
CA LEU A 260 -12.87 13.48 10.40
C LEU A 260 -12.50 14.79 9.70
N ASP A 261 -12.56 14.83 8.37
CA ASP A 261 -12.22 16.02 7.57
C ASP A 261 -13.21 17.18 7.80
N ILE A 262 -14.49 16.90 8.05
CA ILE A 262 -15.49 17.91 8.43
C ILE A 262 -15.12 18.52 9.78
N ARG A 263 -14.81 17.68 10.77
CA ARG A 263 -14.49 18.10 12.15
C ARG A 263 -13.21 18.94 12.21
N LEU A 264 -12.16 18.52 11.50
CA LEU A 264 -10.90 19.26 11.41
C LEU A 264 -11.09 20.63 10.71
N ARG A 265 -11.93 20.70 9.66
CA ARG A 265 -12.19 21.96 8.93
C ARG A 265 -12.98 22.97 9.74
N GLN A 266 -14.02 22.55 10.46
CA GLN A 266 -14.82 23.44 11.31
C GLN A 266 -13.96 24.23 12.30
N LYS A 267 -12.89 23.62 12.84
CA LYS A 267 -11.96 24.27 13.77
C LYS A 267 -10.98 25.20 13.08
N SER A 268 -10.44 24.80 11.93
CA SER A 268 -9.56 25.63 11.11
C SER A 268 -10.23 26.94 10.69
N TRP A 269 -11.52 26.88 10.31
CA TRP A 269 -12.31 28.05 9.93
C TRP A 269 -12.64 28.96 11.11
N ARG A 270 -13.01 28.39 12.27
CA ARG A 270 -13.27 29.20 13.47
C ARG A 270 -12.05 30.00 13.91
N LYS A 271 -10.85 29.40 13.86
CA LYS A 271 -9.60 30.10 14.20
C LYS A 271 -9.32 31.28 13.26
N LYS A 272 -9.41 31.06 11.94
CA LYS A 272 -9.21 32.13 10.93
C LYS A 272 -10.23 33.27 11.04
N ALA A 273 -11.49 32.97 11.37
CA ALA A 273 -12.53 33.98 11.50
C ALA A 273 -12.31 34.88 12.74
N VAL A 274 -11.89 34.30 13.87
CA VAL A 274 -11.58 35.06 15.09
C VAL A 274 -10.37 35.97 14.86
N ASP A 275 -9.29 35.44 14.27
CA ASP A 275 -8.09 36.20 13.94
C ASP A 275 -8.38 37.35 12.96
N HIS A 276 -9.32 37.16 12.02
CA HIS A 276 -9.64 38.15 10.99
C HIS A 276 -10.59 39.26 11.48
N PHE A 277 -11.56 38.95 12.33
CA PHE A 277 -12.61 39.92 12.71
C PHE A 277 -12.40 40.62 14.05
N PHE A 278 -11.71 39.99 15.01
CA PHE A 278 -11.73 40.50 16.38
C PHE A 278 -10.40 41.05 16.89
N GLY A 279 -9.27 40.77 16.24
CA GLY A 279 -7.95 41.33 16.62
C GLY A 279 -7.58 41.20 18.11
N ALA A 280 -8.32 40.35 18.83
CA ALA A 280 -8.26 40.21 20.27
C ALA A 280 -7.74 38.80 20.55
N PRO A 281 -6.80 38.64 21.47
CA PRO A 281 -6.36 37.31 21.87
C PRO A 281 -7.58 36.60 22.46
N SER A 282 -8.01 35.50 21.83
CA SER A 282 -8.97 34.60 22.45
C SER A 282 -8.41 34.18 23.80
N CYS A 283 -9.29 34.04 24.81
CA CYS A 283 -8.89 33.49 26.10
C CYS A 283 -8.29 32.10 25.85
N GLU A 284 -6.98 31.97 26.08
CA GLU A 284 -6.16 30.81 25.72
C GLU A 284 -6.70 29.48 26.30
N SER A 285 -7.40 29.55 27.45
CA SER A 285 -8.03 28.40 28.12
C SER A 285 -9.19 27.79 27.32
N ASP A 286 -10.06 28.62 26.73
CA ASP A 286 -11.25 28.16 26.00
C ASP A 286 -10.88 27.42 24.71
N ASP A 287 -9.75 27.77 24.10
CA ASP A 287 -9.25 27.13 22.89
C ASP A 287 -8.55 25.80 23.19
N ILE A 288 -7.89 25.69 24.35
CA ILE A 288 -7.29 24.44 24.83
C ILE A 288 -8.36 23.40 25.17
N ASP A 289 -9.41 23.76 25.92
CA ASP A 289 -10.49 22.83 26.27
C ASP A 289 -11.23 22.32 25.03
N LYS A 290 -11.48 23.22 24.08
CA LYS A 290 -12.07 22.90 22.77
C LYS A 290 -11.18 22.01 21.93
N LEU A 291 -9.86 22.14 22.03
CA LEU A 291 -8.91 21.28 21.34
C LEU A 291 -8.94 19.88 21.96
N ASN A 292 -8.85 19.79 23.28
CA ASN A 292 -8.91 18.53 24.03
C ASN A 292 -10.21 17.77 23.77
N GLN A 293 -11.35 18.47 23.73
CA GLN A 293 -12.64 17.87 23.37
C GLN A 293 -12.62 17.27 21.97
N LEU A 294 -12.06 17.99 20.98
CA LEU A 294 -11.98 17.48 19.61
C LEU A 294 -11.06 16.25 19.53
N MET A 295 -9.91 16.28 20.20
CA MET A 295 -8.99 15.14 20.22
C MET A 295 -9.64 13.91 20.87
N ALA A 296 -10.46 14.11 21.92
CA ALA A 296 -11.27 13.04 22.51
C ALA A 296 -12.37 12.55 21.55
N GLU A 297 -13.04 13.43 20.79
CA GLU A 297 -14.00 13.04 19.77
C GLU A 297 -13.37 12.17 18.68
N ILE A 298 -12.14 12.50 18.24
CA ILE A 298 -11.41 11.74 17.21
C ILE A 298 -11.25 10.27 17.63
N ASN A 299 -10.98 9.99 18.91
CA ASN A 299 -10.80 8.64 19.42
C ASN A 299 -12.04 7.73 19.28
N HIS A 300 -13.21 8.32 19.06
CA HIS A 300 -14.48 7.60 18.88
C HIS A 300 -14.98 7.64 17.43
N MET A 301 -14.22 8.24 16.52
CA MET A 301 -14.57 8.25 15.10
C MET A 301 -14.20 6.93 14.45
N LYS A 302 -15.04 6.50 13.51
CA LYS A 302 -14.89 5.28 12.73
C LYS A 302 -14.56 5.63 11.30
N MET A 303 -13.69 4.84 10.68
CA MET A 303 -13.37 4.96 9.27
C MET A 303 -13.74 3.67 8.54
N TYR A 304 -14.29 3.83 7.35
CA TYR A 304 -14.85 2.73 6.58
C TYR A 304 -14.18 2.65 5.21
N LEU A 305 -13.73 1.46 4.85
CA LEU A 305 -13.41 1.12 3.48
C LEU A 305 -14.68 0.58 2.79
N PRO A 306 -14.80 0.72 1.46
CA PRO A 306 -15.89 0.07 0.74
C PRO A 306 -15.80 -1.45 0.95
N GLY A 307 -16.89 -2.05 1.43
CA GLY A 307 -16.99 -3.50 1.61
C GLY A 307 -17.63 -4.20 0.41
N GLY A 308 -17.21 -5.43 0.12
CA GLY A 308 -17.86 -6.31 -0.86
C GLY A 308 -16.95 -7.37 -1.47
N THR A 309 -17.54 -8.40 -2.07
CA THR A 309 -16.82 -9.29 -3.00
C THR A 309 -16.56 -8.53 -4.30
N HIS A 310 -15.36 -7.98 -4.41
CA HIS A 310 -14.89 -7.33 -5.62
C HIS A 310 -14.20 -8.35 -6.52
N VAL A 311 -14.59 -8.38 -7.80
CA VAL A 311 -14.02 -9.31 -8.79
C VAL A 311 -13.26 -8.50 -9.84
N LEU A 312 -12.04 -8.94 -10.12
CA LEU A 312 -11.29 -8.48 -11.29
C LEU A 312 -11.72 -9.33 -12.49
N ASP A 313 -12.56 -8.78 -13.35
CA ASP A 313 -12.99 -9.43 -14.60
C ASP A 313 -11.85 -9.53 -15.64
#